data_AF-A0A350J8J3-F1
#
_entry.id   AF-A0A350J8J3-F1
#
_cell.length_a   1.000
_cell.length_b   1.000
_cell.length_c   1.000
_cell.angle_alpha   90.00
_cell.angle_beta   90.00
_cell.angle_gamma   90.00
#
_symmetry.space_group_name_H-M   'P 1'
#
loop_
_entity.id
_entity.type
_entity.pdbx_description
1 polymer ?
#
loop_
_entity_poly.entity_id
_entity_poly.type
_entity_poly.pdbx_seq_one_letter_code
_entity_poly.pdbx_strand_id
1 'polypeptide(L)'
;MTTSIRLRKHGLLYIISTEISRRCIIDGSNEREGLMYLNRLKMESLLAICNLVFAITGFIAVVDILFMMFLLILQDMVLFIFFVFLLPIFLILSGIFAIAWFSKMRLYRADKYNRIFEEDHDGVIPYEALASLTGFNINRVKKDIRSLTGRKIFKNITFDRKGVRIVMKADTETDFITVDCPTCNAPVKMRVGGGARCDHCGTYMRSEIKDVH
;
A
#
# COMPACT_ATOMS: atom_id res chain seq x y z
N MET A 1 50.84 -0.84 -33.41
CA MET A 1 50.29 -0.05 -32.29
C MET A 1 48.89 0.40 -32.67
N THR A 2 47.88 -0.31 -32.17
CA THR A 2 46.46 0.00 -32.40
C THR A 2 45.73 -0.27 -31.10
N THR A 3 45.44 0.79 -30.35
CA THR A 3 44.61 0.77 -29.15
C THR A 3 43.15 0.86 -29.58
N SER A 4 42.37 -0.19 -29.32
CA SER A 4 40.91 -0.14 -29.41
C SER A 4 40.30 -0.10 -28.02
N ILE A 5 39.60 1.00 -27.77
CA ILE A 5 38.73 1.23 -26.61
C ILE A 5 37.44 0.46 -26.87
N ARG A 6 37.00 -0.38 -25.92
CA ARG A 6 35.65 -0.96 -25.95
C ARG A 6 34.92 -0.70 -24.63
N LEU A 7 33.98 0.23 -24.75
CA LEU A 7 32.96 0.60 -23.78
C LEU A 7 32.20 -0.63 -23.26
N ARG A 8 32.16 -0.79 -21.93
CA ARG A 8 31.26 -1.73 -21.23
C ARG A 8 30.49 -0.95 -20.16
N LYS A 9 29.49 -0.16 -20.58
CA LYS A 9 28.65 0.67 -19.68
C LYS A 9 27.15 0.38 -19.72
N HIS A 10 26.73 -0.76 -20.29
CA HIS A 10 25.30 -1.12 -20.40
C HIS A 10 24.89 -2.43 -19.71
N GLY A 11 25.72 -2.98 -18.81
CA GLY A 11 25.41 -4.25 -18.13
C GLY A 11 24.78 -4.14 -16.73
N LEU A 12 25.01 -3.04 -16.00
CA LEU A 12 24.70 -2.99 -14.56
C LEU A 12 23.26 -2.59 -14.22
N LEU A 13 22.57 -1.84 -15.09
CA LEU A 13 21.18 -1.42 -14.84
C LEU A 13 20.15 -2.54 -15.10
N TYR A 14 20.46 -3.52 -15.93
CA TYR A 14 19.55 -4.64 -16.21
C TYR A 14 19.62 -5.74 -15.16
N ILE A 15 20.76 -5.87 -14.45
CA ILE A 15 20.97 -6.91 -13.44
C ILE A 15 20.26 -6.54 -12.13
N ILE A 16 20.25 -5.25 -11.75
CA ILE A 16 19.55 -4.80 -10.52
C ILE A 16 18.02 -4.92 -10.68
N SER A 17 17.48 -4.67 -11.89
CA SER A 17 16.04 -4.81 -12.15
C SER A 17 15.56 -6.26 -12.18
N THR A 18 16.45 -7.23 -12.46
CA THR A 18 16.09 -8.65 -12.50
C THR A 18 16.31 -9.35 -11.16
N GLU A 19 17.24 -8.91 -10.32
CA GLU A 19 17.40 -9.45 -8.96
C GLU A 19 16.32 -8.96 -7.98
N ILE A 20 15.83 -7.72 -8.11
CA ILE A 20 14.65 -7.27 -7.33
C ILE A 20 13.39 -8.02 -7.77
N SER A 21 13.26 -8.32 -9.06
CA SER A 21 12.16 -9.13 -9.58
C SER A 21 12.26 -10.61 -9.14
N ARG A 22 13.47 -11.19 -9.08
CA ARG A 22 13.65 -12.58 -8.61
C ARG A 22 13.52 -12.75 -7.09
N ARG A 23 13.91 -11.76 -6.27
CA ARG A 23 13.63 -11.83 -4.82
C ARG A 23 12.14 -11.69 -4.49
N CYS A 24 11.34 -11.06 -5.34
CA CYS A 24 9.87 -11.08 -5.20
C CYS A 24 9.21 -12.38 -5.69
N ILE A 25 9.92 -13.23 -6.44
CA ILE A 25 9.36 -14.47 -7.00
C ILE A 25 9.73 -15.72 -6.17
N ILE A 26 10.78 -15.65 -5.34
CA ILE A 26 11.31 -16.82 -4.62
C ILE A 26 10.92 -16.86 -3.13
N ASP A 27 10.45 -15.76 -2.53
CA ASP A 27 9.81 -15.80 -1.22
C ASP A 27 8.30 -16.10 -1.35
N GLY A 28 7.99 -17.39 -1.52
CA GLY A 28 6.74 -17.95 -1.00
C GLY A 28 5.48 -17.73 -1.84
N SER A 29 5.45 -18.33 -3.04
CA SER A 29 4.22 -18.86 -3.60
C SER A 29 3.76 -20.09 -2.79
N ASN A 30 3.13 -19.88 -1.64
CA ASN A 30 2.08 -20.74 -1.07
C ASN A 30 1.68 -20.24 0.34
N GLU A 31 0.40 -20.36 0.67
CA GLU A 31 -0.20 -20.23 2.02
C GLU A 31 -0.48 -18.83 2.61
N ARG A 32 -0.94 -17.85 1.82
CA ARG A 32 -1.75 -16.72 2.36
C ARG A 32 -2.85 -16.26 1.41
N GLU A 33 -3.63 -17.19 0.85
CA GLU A 33 -4.92 -16.88 0.20
C GLU A 33 -6.08 -16.84 1.20
N GLY A 34 -5.82 -16.41 2.44
CA GLY A 34 -6.91 -15.92 3.29
C GLY A 34 -7.40 -14.61 2.70
N LEU A 35 -8.68 -14.54 2.33
CA LEU A 35 -9.34 -13.45 1.61
C LEU A 35 -8.93 -12.04 2.13
N MET A 36 -7.83 -11.50 1.57
CA MET A 36 -7.39 -10.13 1.81
C MET A 36 -8.24 -9.19 0.96
N TYR A 37 -9.03 -8.33 1.60
CA TYR A 37 -9.78 -7.26 0.92
C TYR A 37 -8.86 -6.25 0.23
N LEU A 38 -7.57 -6.26 0.56
CA LEU A 38 -6.56 -5.40 0.00
C LEU A 38 -5.81 -6.10 -1.14
N ASN A 39 -5.75 -5.45 -2.29
CA ASN A 39 -4.88 -5.87 -3.38
C ASN A 39 -3.42 -5.56 -3.06
N ARG A 40 -2.75 -6.48 -2.35
CA ARG A 40 -1.38 -6.30 -1.85
C ARG A 40 -0.38 -5.99 -2.96
N LEU A 41 -0.45 -6.71 -4.09
CA LEU A 41 0.38 -6.45 -5.28
C LEU A 41 0.23 -5.01 -5.79
N LYS A 42 -1.00 -4.50 -5.85
CA LYS A 42 -1.27 -3.12 -6.29
C LYS A 42 -0.83 -2.09 -5.26
N MET A 43 -0.99 -2.39 -3.97
CA MET A 43 -0.52 -1.49 -2.92
C MET A 43 1.01 -1.40 -2.89
N GLU A 44 1.71 -2.53 -2.94
CA GLU A 44 3.17 -2.62 -2.91
C GLU A 44 3.79 -1.95 -4.14
N SER A 45 3.23 -2.18 -5.34
CA SER A 45 3.65 -1.46 -6.55
C SER A 45 3.43 0.05 -6.47
N LEU A 46 2.28 0.52 -5.98
CA LEU A 46 2.04 1.96 -5.79
C LEU A 46 3.00 2.57 -4.75
N LEU A 47 3.29 1.84 -3.68
CA LEU A 47 4.24 2.28 -2.66
C LEU A 47 5.67 2.35 -3.20
N ALA A 48 6.08 1.36 -4.00
CA ALA A 48 7.37 1.34 -4.69
C ALA A 48 7.50 2.51 -5.65
N ILE A 49 6.47 2.78 -6.46
CA ILE A 49 6.43 3.95 -7.37
C ILE A 49 6.53 5.26 -6.57
N CYS A 50 5.79 5.39 -5.47
CA CYS A 50 5.89 6.58 -4.63
C CYS A 50 7.32 6.76 -4.11
N ASN A 51 7.90 5.73 -3.50
CA ASN A 51 9.26 5.78 -2.95
C ASN A 51 10.31 6.10 -4.04
N LEU A 52 10.15 5.57 -5.26
CA LEU A 52 11.02 5.89 -6.38
C LEU A 52 10.94 7.37 -6.77
N VAL A 53 9.72 7.92 -6.86
CA VAL A 53 9.51 9.36 -7.14
C VAL A 53 10.15 10.20 -6.04
N PHE A 54 9.96 9.86 -4.77
CA PHE A 54 10.62 10.54 -3.64
C PHE A 54 12.15 10.53 -3.77
N ALA A 55 12.74 9.38 -4.13
CA ALA A 55 14.18 9.24 -4.28
C ALA A 55 14.72 10.13 -5.42
N ILE A 56 14.07 10.11 -6.58
CA ILE A 56 14.48 10.89 -7.75
C ILE A 56 14.34 12.39 -7.48
N THR A 57 13.18 12.83 -6.98
CA THR A 57 12.95 14.26 -6.71
C THR A 57 13.87 14.77 -5.60
N GLY A 58 14.11 13.95 -4.56
CA GLY A 58 15.04 14.29 -3.49
C GLY A 58 16.49 14.39 -3.99
N PHE A 59 16.93 13.47 -4.85
CA PHE A 59 18.27 13.51 -5.44
C PHE A 59 18.48 14.76 -6.30
N ILE A 60 17.52 15.09 -7.17
CA ILE A 60 17.56 16.29 -8.01
C ILE A 60 17.67 17.54 -7.14
N ALA A 61 16.80 17.69 -6.13
CA ALA A 61 16.83 18.84 -5.23
C ALA A 61 18.17 19.02 -4.51
N VAL A 62 18.81 17.93 -4.07
CA VAL A 62 20.13 18.01 -3.41
C VAL A 62 21.21 18.46 -4.40
N VAL A 63 21.23 17.89 -5.61
CA VAL A 63 22.19 18.28 -6.66
C VAL A 63 22.03 19.75 -7.02
N ASP A 64 20.79 20.22 -7.16
CA ASP A 64 20.51 21.61 -7.50
C ASP A 64 20.93 22.58 -6.39
N ILE A 65 20.69 22.25 -5.12
CA ILE A 65 21.17 23.06 -3.99
C ILE A 65 22.70 23.14 -3.98
N LEU A 66 23.39 22.01 -4.16
CA LEU A 66 24.86 21.99 -4.21
C LEU A 66 25.40 22.79 -5.40
N PHE A 67 24.74 22.69 -6.55
CA PHE A 67 25.11 23.45 -7.74
C PHE A 67 24.91 24.96 -7.54
N MET A 68 23.78 25.37 -6.92
CA MET A 68 23.52 26.76 -6.58
C MET A 68 24.55 27.33 -5.59
N MET A 69 24.95 26.53 -4.59
CA MET A 69 26.02 26.92 -3.66
C MET A 69 27.36 27.10 -4.40
N PHE A 70 27.69 26.21 -5.33
CA PHE A 70 28.91 26.29 -6.13
C PHE A 70 28.94 27.53 -7.02
N LEU A 71 27.83 27.86 -7.71
CA LEU A 71 27.72 29.07 -8.53
C LEU A 71 27.91 30.35 -7.71
N LEU A 72 27.38 30.39 -6.48
CA LEU A 72 27.49 31.54 -5.60
C LEU A 72 28.95 31.80 -5.18
N ILE A 73 29.75 30.74 -5.02
CA ILE A 73 31.19 30.83 -4.75
C ILE A 73 31.95 31.40 -5.97
N LEU A 74 31.55 31.02 -7.18
CA LEU A 74 32.20 31.47 -8.42
C LEU A 74 31.80 32.91 -8.84
N GLN A 75 30.82 33.53 -8.17
CA GLN A 75 30.26 34.85 -8.51
C GLN A 75 29.73 34.98 -9.96
N ASP A 76 29.35 33.86 -10.59
CA ASP A 76 28.78 33.87 -11.94
C ASP A 76 27.28 34.21 -11.90
N MET A 77 26.98 35.50 -11.99
CA MET A 77 25.62 36.03 -11.95
C MET A 77 24.76 35.59 -13.16
N VAL A 78 25.36 35.28 -14.30
CA VAL A 78 24.62 34.92 -15.52
C VAL A 78 24.00 33.54 -15.37
N LEU A 79 24.80 32.57 -14.94
CA LEU A 79 24.35 31.21 -14.65
C LEU A 79 23.35 31.18 -13.48
N PHE A 80 23.57 32.00 -12.46
CA PHE A 80 22.64 32.12 -11.34
C PHE A 80 21.24 32.56 -11.80
N ILE A 81 21.15 33.60 -12.64
CA ILE A 81 19.87 34.08 -13.19
C ILE A 81 19.17 32.99 -14.02
N PHE A 82 19.92 32.21 -14.81
CA PHE A 82 19.35 31.08 -15.56
C PHE A 82 18.68 30.04 -14.66
N PHE A 83 19.28 29.71 -13.52
CA PHE A 83 18.68 28.78 -12.55
C PHE A 83 17.45 29.36 -11.84
N VAL A 84 17.42 30.66 -11.61
CA VAL A 84 16.21 31.33 -11.10
C VAL A 84 15.04 31.17 -12.10
N PHE A 85 15.30 31.18 -13.40
CA PHE A 85 14.28 30.89 -14.42
C PHE A 85 13.81 29.43 -14.43
N LEU A 86 14.55 28.49 -13.84
CA LEU A 86 14.13 27.09 -13.67
C LEU A 86 13.23 26.89 -12.44
N LEU A 87 13.12 27.85 -11.54
CA LEU A 87 12.23 27.83 -10.37
C LEU A 87 10.77 27.38 -10.64
N PRO A 88 10.09 27.80 -11.72
CA PRO A 88 8.76 27.27 -12.06
C PRO A 88 8.74 25.75 -12.30
N ILE A 89 9.83 25.17 -12.83
CA ILE A 89 9.95 23.71 -13.02
C ILE A 89 10.04 23.02 -11.65
N PHE A 90 10.77 23.60 -10.70
CA PHE A 90 10.81 23.11 -9.32
C PHE A 90 9.46 23.16 -8.62
N LEU A 91 8.65 24.20 -8.86
CA LEU A 91 7.29 24.27 -8.34
C LEU A 91 6.44 23.11 -8.87
N ILE A 92 6.55 22.77 -10.15
CA ILE A 92 5.86 21.61 -10.74
C ILE A 92 6.33 20.30 -10.09
N LEU A 93 7.64 20.10 -9.93
CA LEU A 93 8.21 18.91 -9.29
C LEU A 93 7.77 18.77 -7.82
N SER A 94 7.72 19.88 -7.06
CA SER A 94 7.21 19.89 -5.69
C SER A 94 5.71 19.53 -5.61
N GLY A 95 4.93 19.90 -6.63
CA GLY A 95 3.54 19.47 -6.76
C GLY A 95 3.39 17.95 -6.92
N ILE A 96 4.23 17.35 -7.77
CA ILE A 96 4.29 15.89 -7.96
C ILE A 96 4.67 15.18 -6.65
N PHE A 97 5.65 15.72 -5.93
CA PHE A 97 6.08 15.24 -4.63
C PHE A 97 4.95 15.27 -3.60
N ALA A 98 4.19 16.38 -3.53
CA ALA A 98 3.04 16.49 -2.65
C ALA A 98 1.97 15.43 -2.96
N ILE A 99 1.67 15.20 -4.25
CA ILE A 99 0.70 14.17 -4.68
C ILE A 99 1.17 12.76 -4.26
N ALA A 100 2.45 12.45 -4.43
CA ALA A 100 3.03 11.18 -4.00
C ALA A 100 2.95 11.03 -2.47
N TRP A 101 3.22 12.09 -1.71
CA TRP A 101 3.08 12.11 -0.25
C TRP A 101 1.65 11.80 0.20
N PHE A 102 0.67 12.52 -0.35
CA PHE A 102 -0.73 12.30 -0.03
C PHE A 102 -1.21 10.90 -0.42
N SER A 103 -0.67 10.34 -1.52
CA SER A 103 -0.96 8.98 -1.94
C SER A 103 -0.44 7.95 -0.94
N LYS A 104 0.81 8.10 -0.46
CA LYS A 104 1.39 7.23 0.58
C LYS A 104 0.59 7.27 1.88
N MET A 105 0.20 8.46 2.34
CA MET A 105 -0.67 8.63 3.51
C MET A 105 -2.02 7.92 3.35
N ARG A 106 -2.60 7.94 2.14
CA ARG A 106 -3.86 7.25 1.86
C ARG A 106 -3.69 5.73 1.85
N LEU A 107 -2.58 5.21 1.34
CA LEU A 107 -2.26 3.77 1.38
C LEU A 107 -2.08 3.28 2.82
N TYR A 108 -1.42 4.06 3.67
CA TYR A 108 -1.31 3.73 5.10
C TYR A 108 -2.69 3.61 5.77
N ARG A 109 -3.62 4.52 5.45
CA ARG A 109 -5.00 4.42 5.94
C ARG A 109 -5.73 3.20 5.37
N ALA A 110 -5.44 2.79 4.15
CA ALA A 110 -6.00 1.58 3.55
C ALA A 110 -5.62 0.33 4.35
N ASP A 111 -4.37 0.22 4.81
CA ASP A 111 -3.93 -0.87 5.70
C ASP A 111 -4.70 -0.88 7.03
N LYS A 112 -4.92 0.31 7.62
CA LYS A 112 -5.70 0.44 8.86
C LYS A 112 -7.15 -0.01 8.68
N TYR A 113 -7.81 0.37 7.59
CA TYR A 113 -9.16 -0.10 7.29
C TYR A 113 -9.19 -1.61 7.03
N ASN A 114 -8.18 -2.15 6.34
CA ASN A 114 -8.09 -3.58 6.05
C ASN A 114 -8.07 -4.43 7.33
N ARG A 115 -7.32 -4.01 8.36
CA ARG A 115 -7.31 -4.72 9.66
C ARG A 115 -8.69 -4.78 10.31
N ILE A 116 -9.43 -3.67 10.27
CA ILE A 116 -10.80 -3.61 10.80
C ILE A 116 -11.72 -4.54 10.00
N PHE A 117 -11.54 -4.63 8.69
CA PHE A 117 -12.32 -5.53 7.83
C PHE A 117 -12.01 -7.00 8.06
N GLU A 118 -10.77 -7.33 8.43
CA GLU A 118 -10.34 -8.69 8.78
C GLU A 118 -10.89 -9.14 10.15
N GLU A 119 -11.11 -8.21 11.08
CA GLU A 119 -11.65 -8.49 12.41
C GLU A 119 -13.19 -8.60 12.45
N ASP A 120 -13.89 -8.18 11.39
CA ASP A 120 -15.36 -8.08 11.36
C ASP A 120 -16.06 -9.36 10.88
N HIS A 121 -17.01 -9.85 11.69
CA HIS A 121 -17.79 -11.07 11.45
C HIS A 121 -19.04 -10.86 10.62
N ASP A 122 -19.64 -9.68 10.73
CA ASP A 122 -20.97 -9.39 10.19
C ASP A 122 -20.93 -9.01 8.70
N GLY A 123 -19.77 -8.58 8.20
CA GLY A 123 -19.58 -8.24 6.77
C GLY A 123 -20.25 -6.93 6.37
N VAL A 124 -20.83 -6.20 7.32
CA VAL A 124 -21.43 -4.88 7.13
C VAL A 124 -20.94 -3.95 8.22
N ILE A 125 -20.11 -2.98 7.85
CA ILE A 125 -19.48 -2.07 8.80
C ILE A 125 -20.00 -0.65 8.54
N PRO A 126 -20.72 -0.04 9.51
CA PRO A 126 -21.19 1.32 9.37
C PRO A 126 -20.02 2.32 9.37
N TYR A 127 -20.15 3.42 8.63
CA TYR A 127 -19.09 4.43 8.58
C TYR A 127 -18.78 5.07 9.93
N GLU A 128 -19.76 5.11 10.82
CA GLU A 128 -19.63 5.61 12.19
C GLU A 128 -18.71 4.71 13.02
N ALA A 129 -18.85 3.39 12.91
CA ALA A 129 -17.95 2.44 13.55
C ALA A 129 -16.53 2.52 12.97
N LEU A 130 -16.39 2.64 11.65
CA LEU A 130 -15.09 2.88 11.02
C LEU A 130 -14.44 4.18 11.52
N ALA A 131 -15.22 5.25 11.67
CA ALA A 131 -14.72 6.53 12.16
C ALA A 131 -14.27 6.44 13.63
N SER A 132 -15.04 5.78 14.49
CA SER A 132 -14.71 5.62 15.91
C SER A 132 -13.47 4.74 16.10
N LEU A 133 -13.37 3.61 15.39
CA LEU A 133 -12.23 2.69 15.48
C LEU A 133 -10.95 3.27 14.89
N THR A 134 -11.06 4.10 13.83
CA THR A 134 -9.88 4.71 13.22
C THR A 134 -9.47 6.04 13.81
N GLY A 135 -10.36 6.72 14.52
CA GLY A 135 -10.18 8.10 14.98
C GLY A 135 -10.26 9.14 13.87
N PHE A 136 -10.79 8.77 12.69
CA PHE A 136 -10.93 9.67 11.55
C PHE A 136 -12.34 10.24 11.45
N ASN A 137 -12.45 11.46 10.92
CA ASN A 137 -13.76 12.06 10.64
C ASN A 137 -14.55 11.20 9.62
N ILE A 138 -15.84 10.98 9.88
CA ILE A 138 -16.75 10.20 9.03
C ILE A 138 -16.69 10.63 7.55
N ASN A 139 -16.64 11.93 7.26
CA ASN A 139 -16.57 12.44 5.88
C ASN A 139 -15.25 12.04 5.20
N ARG A 140 -14.16 12.00 5.95
CA ARG A 140 -12.86 11.55 5.46
C ARG A 140 -12.86 10.05 5.20
N VAL A 141 -13.42 9.25 6.12
CA VAL A 141 -13.57 7.80 5.94
C VAL A 141 -14.37 7.52 4.66
N LYS A 142 -15.54 8.14 4.48
CA LYS A 142 -16.36 8.00 3.27
C LYS A 142 -15.58 8.33 1.99
N LYS A 143 -14.83 9.43 1.99
CA LYS A 143 -14.03 9.87 0.84
C LYS A 143 -12.86 8.91 0.55
N ASP A 144 -12.17 8.44 1.59
CA ASP A 144 -11.06 7.51 1.45
C ASP A 144 -11.53 6.16 0.93
N ILE A 145 -12.57 5.56 1.52
CA ILE A 145 -13.13 4.29 1.07
C ILE A 145 -13.56 4.39 -0.40
N ARG A 146 -14.33 5.43 -0.77
CA ARG A 146 -14.73 5.66 -2.17
C ARG A 146 -13.52 5.77 -3.11
N SER A 147 -12.48 6.51 -2.70
CA SER A 147 -11.27 6.66 -3.51
C SER A 147 -10.47 5.38 -3.62
N LEU A 148 -10.37 4.58 -2.56
CA LEU A 148 -9.59 3.35 -2.52
C LEU A 148 -10.29 2.24 -3.32
N THR A 149 -11.60 2.13 -3.20
CA THR A 149 -12.41 1.21 -4.02
C THR A 149 -12.38 1.62 -5.49
N GLY A 150 -12.56 2.91 -5.82
CA GLY A 150 -12.46 3.40 -7.20
C GLY A 150 -11.10 3.14 -7.85
N ARG A 151 -10.02 3.13 -7.05
CA ARG A 151 -8.66 2.79 -7.51
C ARG A 151 -8.40 1.27 -7.55
N LYS A 152 -9.39 0.42 -7.28
CA LYS A 152 -9.24 -1.05 -7.18
C LYS A 152 -8.13 -1.47 -6.20
N ILE A 153 -7.93 -0.69 -5.15
CA ILE A 153 -7.02 -1.01 -4.04
C ILE A 153 -7.72 -2.00 -3.11
N PHE A 154 -8.99 -1.75 -2.81
CA PHE A 154 -9.87 -2.75 -2.22
C PHE A 154 -10.51 -3.63 -3.29
N LYS A 155 -10.60 -4.93 -2.99
CA LYS A 155 -11.33 -5.97 -3.74
C LYS A 155 -12.44 -6.52 -2.85
N ASN A 156 -13.51 -7.03 -3.45
CA ASN A 156 -14.61 -7.69 -2.72
C ASN A 156 -15.29 -6.78 -1.68
N ILE A 157 -15.37 -5.48 -1.97
CA ILE A 157 -16.07 -4.50 -1.14
C ILE A 157 -17.04 -3.70 -2.02
N THR A 158 -18.29 -3.61 -1.59
CA THR A 158 -19.25 -2.62 -2.06
C THR A 158 -19.50 -1.58 -0.98
N PHE A 159 -19.94 -0.40 -1.38
CA PHE A 159 -20.24 0.66 -0.45
C PHE A 159 -21.65 1.14 -0.71
N ASP A 160 -22.41 1.32 0.37
CA ASP A 160 -23.74 1.91 0.34
C ASP A 160 -23.70 3.27 1.07
N ARG A 161 -24.81 4.00 1.08
CA ARG A 161 -24.96 5.28 1.77
C ARG A 161 -24.76 5.17 3.28
N LYS A 162 -25.10 4.03 3.88
CA LYS A 162 -25.06 3.78 5.33
C LYS A 162 -23.74 3.17 5.84
N GLY A 163 -23.01 2.46 4.98
CA GLY A 163 -21.79 1.77 5.42
C GLY A 163 -21.05 1.11 4.28
N VAL A 164 -19.98 0.42 4.67
CA VAL A 164 -19.20 -0.45 3.80
C VAL A 164 -19.78 -1.85 3.92
N ARG A 165 -20.26 -2.41 2.82
CA ARG A 165 -20.69 -3.81 2.75
C ARG A 165 -19.61 -4.60 2.04
N ILE A 166 -19.01 -5.51 2.76
CA ILE A 166 -18.02 -6.40 2.20
C ILE A 166 -18.77 -7.41 1.32
N VAL A 167 -18.79 -7.18 0.00
CA VAL A 167 -19.36 -8.12 -0.97
C VAL A 167 -18.26 -9.07 -1.36
N MET A 168 -18.16 -10.10 -0.55
CA MET A 168 -17.54 -11.33 -0.98
C MET A 168 -18.42 -11.87 -2.11
N LYS A 169 -17.81 -12.33 -3.20
CA LYS A 169 -18.49 -13.31 -4.04
C LYS A 169 -18.72 -14.52 -3.15
N ALA A 170 -19.89 -14.59 -2.53
CA ALA A 170 -20.42 -15.83 -1.99
C ALA A 170 -20.76 -16.68 -3.21
N ASP A 171 -19.77 -17.39 -3.76
CA ASP A 171 -20.06 -18.38 -4.78
C ASP A 171 -20.41 -19.74 -4.12
N THR A 172 -20.20 -19.94 -2.81
CA THR A 172 -20.70 -21.14 -2.08
C THR A 172 -20.70 -20.95 -0.53
N GLU A 173 -21.60 -21.63 0.19
CA GLU A 173 -21.68 -21.68 1.68
C GLU A 173 -20.42 -22.29 2.37
N THR A 174 -19.40 -22.64 1.59
CA THR A 174 -18.19 -23.34 2.02
C THR A 174 -17.12 -22.47 2.69
N ASP A 175 -17.33 -21.15 2.77
CA ASP A 175 -16.33 -20.18 3.25
C ASP A 175 -16.41 -19.87 4.76
N PHE A 176 -17.32 -20.51 5.51
CA PHE A 176 -17.37 -20.42 6.97
C PHE A 176 -17.08 -21.79 7.58
N ILE A 177 -16.05 -21.85 8.43
CA ILE A 177 -15.73 -23.02 9.24
C ILE A 177 -16.17 -22.80 10.67
N THR A 178 -16.62 -23.85 11.33
CA THR A 178 -16.83 -23.83 12.78
C THR A 178 -15.58 -24.42 13.41
N VAL A 179 -14.93 -23.66 14.28
CA VAL A 179 -13.72 -24.10 14.97
C VAL A 179 -13.93 -23.95 16.46
N ASP A 180 -13.50 -24.95 17.20
CA ASP A 180 -13.61 -24.97 18.65
C ASP A 180 -12.56 -24.06 19.27
N CYS A 181 -12.98 -23.26 20.24
CA CYS A 181 -12.06 -22.36 20.92
C CYS A 181 -11.01 -23.14 21.72
N PRO A 182 -9.70 -22.88 21.58
CA PRO A 182 -8.66 -23.60 22.32
C PRO A 182 -8.69 -23.32 23.83
N THR A 183 -9.40 -22.26 24.25
CA THR A 183 -9.49 -21.86 25.66
C THR A 183 -10.76 -22.37 26.34
N CYS A 184 -11.91 -22.36 25.66
CA CYS A 184 -13.19 -22.70 26.28
C CYS A 184 -13.99 -23.78 25.54
N ASN A 185 -13.43 -24.34 24.46
CA ASN A 185 -14.05 -25.36 23.60
C ASN A 185 -15.43 -25.00 23.04
N ALA A 186 -15.84 -23.73 23.13
CA ALA A 186 -17.07 -23.29 22.51
C ALA A 186 -16.92 -23.29 20.98
N PRO A 187 -17.95 -23.73 20.23
CA PRO A 187 -17.92 -23.69 18.77
C PRO A 187 -18.02 -22.24 18.31
N VAL A 188 -17.01 -21.78 17.58
CA VAL A 188 -16.98 -20.43 17.02
C VAL A 188 -17.05 -20.53 15.52
N LYS A 189 -18.09 -19.92 14.94
CA LYS A 189 -18.22 -19.81 13.49
C LYS A 189 -17.28 -18.71 13.01
N MET A 190 -16.28 -19.07 12.22
CA MET A 190 -15.29 -18.15 11.69
C MET A 190 -15.10 -18.32 10.17
N ARG A 191 -14.70 -17.25 9.49
CA ARG A 191 -14.47 -17.27 8.04
C ARG A 191 -13.18 -18.04 7.72
N VAL A 192 -13.19 -18.81 6.63
CA VAL A 192 -12.00 -19.47 6.07
C VAL A 192 -10.98 -18.40 5.66
N GLY A 193 -9.77 -18.51 6.20
CA GLY A 193 -8.70 -17.52 6.05
C GLY A 193 -8.84 -16.26 6.92
N GLY A 194 -9.93 -16.13 7.69
CA GLY A 194 -10.20 -15.02 8.60
C GLY A 194 -9.77 -15.30 10.04
N GLY A 195 -10.13 -14.39 10.95
CA GLY A 195 -9.99 -14.61 12.37
C GLY A 195 -11.24 -14.19 13.12
N ALA A 196 -11.58 -14.92 14.19
CA ALA A 196 -12.74 -14.66 15.01
C ALA A 196 -12.40 -14.60 16.49
N ARG A 197 -13.20 -13.82 17.21
CA ARG A 197 -13.12 -13.74 18.66
C ARG A 197 -14.20 -14.64 19.24
N CYS A 198 -13.83 -15.47 20.20
CA CYS A 198 -14.81 -16.31 20.88
C CYS A 198 -15.78 -15.45 21.70
N ASP A 199 -17.08 -15.64 21.51
CA ASP A 199 -18.13 -14.93 22.26
C ASP A 199 -18.13 -15.29 23.76
N HIS A 200 -17.62 -16.46 24.12
CA HIS A 200 -17.64 -16.94 25.51
C HIS A 200 -16.44 -16.46 26.32
N CYS A 201 -15.22 -16.56 25.78
CA CYS A 201 -13.99 -16.24 26.52
C CYS A 201 -13.19 -15.06 25.95
N GLY A 202 -13.62 -14.51 24.81
CA GLY A 202 -12.94 -13.38 24.17
C GLY A 202 -11.59 -13.72 23.53
N THR A 203 -11.20 -15.00 23.43
CA THR A 203 -9.95 -15.42 22.79
C THR A 203 -10.03 -15.18 21.28
N TYR A 204 -9.02 -14.50 20.72
CA TYR A 204 -8.91 -14.32 19.27
C TYR A 204 -8.25 -15.54 18.63
N MET A 205 -8.88 -16.05 17.58
CA MET A 205 -8.46 -17.22 16.84
C MET A 205 -8.34 -16.87 15.37
N ARG A 206 -7.42 -17.53 14.68
CA ARG A 206 -7.25 -17.39 13.24
C ARG A 206 -7.42 -18.76 12.62
N SER A 207 -8.17 -18.86 11.53
CA SER A 207 -8.19 -20.09 10.77
C SER A 207 -6.83 -20.26 10.10
N GLU A 208 -6.02 -21.19 10.59
CA GLU A 208 -4.95 -21.76 9.78
C GLU A 208 -5.64 -22.65 8.74
N ILE A 209 -5.32 -22.46 7.46
CA ILE A 209 -5.76 -23.36 6.39
C ILE A 209 -4.94 -24.63 6.57
N LYS A 210 -5.28 -25.46 7.56
CA LYS A 210 -4.74 -26.82 7.68
C LYS A 210 -5.91 -27.77 7.70
N ASP A 211 -6.06 -28.42 6.57
CA ASP A 211 -6.74 -29.68 6.37
C ASP A 211 -8.23 -29.68 6.73
N VAL A 212 -9.03 -29.15 5.80
CA VAL A 212 -10.41 -29.63 5.63
C VAL A 212 -10.30 -30.97 4.89
N HIS A 213 -10.49 -32.06 5.63
CA HIS A 213 -10.75 -33.39 5.05
C HIS A 213 -12.19 -33.48 4.52
#